data_AF-A0A8S1FE13-F1
#
_entry.id   AF-A0A8S1FE13-F1
#
_cell.length_a   1.000
_cell.length_b   1.000
_cell.length_c   1.000
_cell.angle_alpha   90.00
_cell.angle_beta   90.00
_cell.angle_gamma   90.00
#
_symmetry.space_group_name_H-M   'P 1'
#
loop_
_entity.id
_entity.type
_entity.pdbx_description
1 polymer ?
#
loop_
_entity_poly.entity_id
_entity_poly.type
_entity_poly.pdbx_seq_one_letter_code
_entity_poly.pdbx_strand_id
1 'polypeptide(L)'
;MAQMLITSIILLCGLGAVLCIHVTHVSDCGTARGCWRMPIGCNDASDCETMITWKHEHRHLILEIESKNVAPGQWLGVGFSKDTMMGNDTVFECHFPNDPTKYGQVFLSHNSAKNNVLLETASQLLIRDGYAEIVDGKVMCGGEWILDNIHLDTTERSLMHVISSGRYHLFFAFGDIDNGVKKMHSMAGKNAPWKTTDDVRFCQRCSSSFANVDLKPDFKS
;
A
#
# COMPACT_ATOMS: atom_id res chain seq x y z
N MET A 1 -13.18 30.68 62.19
CA MET A 1 -13.89 29.73 61.31
C MET A 1 -14.52 30.56 60.21
N ALA A 2 -14.24 30.45 58.92
CA ALA A 2 -13.60 29.41 58.13
C ALA A 2 -12.72 30.05 57.03
N GLN A 3 -11.65 29.36 56.66
CA GLN A 3 -10.70 29.74 55.63
C GLN A 3 -11.18 29.14 54.30
N MET A 4 -11.60 29.98 53.36
CA MET A 4 -11.96 29.56 52.00
C MET A 4 -10.68 29.34 51.20
N LEU A 5 -10.36 28.06 50.95
CA LEU A 5 -9.32 27.61 50.03
C LEU A 5 -9.73 27.96 48.60
N ILE A 6 -8.92 28.78 47.93
CA ILE A 6 -8.97 28.98 46.48
C ILE A 6 -8.33 27.74 45.86
N THR A 7 -9.15 26.84 45.32
CA THR A 7 -8.68 25.71 44.51
C THR A 7 -8.35 26.20 43.11
N SER A 8 -7.05 26.35 42.83
CA SER A 8 -6.51 26.54 41.50
C SER A 8 -6.87 25.35 40.60
N ILE A 9 -7.71 25.57 39.59
CA ILE A 9 -7.95 24.61 38.52
C ILE A 9 -6.72 24.64 37.62
N ILE A 10 -5.84 23.65 37.79
CA ILE A 10 -4.75 23.37 36.85
C ILE A 10 -5.40 22.81 35.58
N LEU A 11 -5.46 23.63 34.53
CA LEU A 11 -5.82 23.20 33.19
C LEU A 11 -4.70 22.29 32.67
N LEU A 12 -4.82 20.98 32.91
CA LEU A 12 -4.02 19.98 32.19
C LEU A 12 -4.44 20.02 30.72
N CYS A 13 -3.73 20.83 29.93
CA CYS A 13 -3.62 20.62 28.50
C CYS A 13 -2.86 19.31 28.31
N GLY A 14 -3.57 18.19 28.39
CA GLY A 14 -3.03 16.89 28.02
C GLY A 14 -2.52 17.01 26.60
N LEU A 15 -1.23 16.71 26.40
CA LEU A 15 -0.67 16.45 25.09
C LEU A 15 -1.49 15.33 24.46
N GLY A 16 -2.51 15.68 23.69
CA GLY A 16 -3.07 14.81 22.69
C GLY A 16 -1.98 14.63 21.65
N ALA A 17 -1.13 13.61 21.82
CA ALA A 17 -0.53 12.98 20.67
C ALA A 17 -1.71 12.57 19.79
N VAL A 18 -1.97 13.34 18.74
CA VAL A 18 -2.86 12.90 17.67
C VAL A 18 -2.15 11.68 17.10
N LEU A 19 -2.52 10.51 17.60
CA LEU A 19 -2.27 9.27 16.88
C LEU A 19 -3.05 9.45 15.58
N CYS A 20 -2.36 9.79 14.50
CA CYS A 20 -2.90 9.53 13.16
C CYS A 20 -3.04 8.03 13.09
N ILE A 21 -4.22 7.52 13.45
CA ILE A 21 -4.56 6.14 13.21
C ILE A 21 -4.72 6.07 11.69
N HIS A 22 -3.69 5.57 11.01
CA HIS A 22 -3.79 5.17 9.61
C HIS A 22 -4.70 3.95 9.58
N VAL A 23 -5.99 4.20 9.32
CA VAL A 23 -7.00 3.14 9.17
C VAL A 23 -7.00 2.74 7.70
N THR A 24 -6.81 1.45 7.41
CA THR A 24 -7.13 0.97 6.07
C THR A 24 -8.64 1.04 5.89
N HIS A 25 -9.08 1.75 4.86
CA HIS A 25 -10.49 2.05 4.61
C HIS A 25 -11.26 0.85 4.01
N VAL A 26 -11.15 -0.31 4.65
CA VAL A 26 -11.70 -1.59 4.16
C VAL A 26 -13.23 -1.61 4.19
N SER A 27 -13.85 -0.84 5.11
CA SER A 27 -15.30 -0.63 5.12
C SER A 27 -15.83 0.02 3.84
N ASP A 28 -14.96 0.74 3.12
CA ASP A 28 -15.33 1.55 1.95
C ASP A 28 -15.14 0.77 0.63
N CYS A 29 -14.68 -0.48 0.73
CA CYS A 29 -14.51 -1.39 -0.40
C CYS A 29 -15.82 -1.64 -1.14
N GLY A 30 -15.79 -1.56 -2.47
CA GLY A 30 -16.98 -1.73 -3.30
C GLY A 30 -17.89 -0.51 -3.40
N THR A 31 -17.66 0.53 -2.58
CA THR A 31 -18.53 1.71 -2.52
C THR A 31 -17.78 3.00 -2.83
N ALA A 32 -16.64 3.23 -2.18
CA ALA A 32 -15.79 4.40 -2.41
C ALA A 32 -14.32 4.03 -2.70
N ARG A 33 -13.94 2.76 -2.52
CA ARG A 33 -12.60 2.24 -2.81
C ARG A 33 -12.67 0.92 -3.57
N GLY A 34 -11.69 0.69 -4.43
CA GLY A 34 -11.40 -0.66 -4.94
C GLY A 34 -10.52 -1.40 -3.94
N CYS A 35 -10.67 -2.71 -3.86
CA CYS A 35 -10.00 -3.52 -2.85
C CYS A 35 -9.58 -4.88 -3.36
N TRP A 36 -8.49 -5.37 -2.79
CA TRP A 36 -8.01 -6.73 -2.95
C TRP A 36 -7.62 -7.29 -1.59
N ARG A 37 -8.34 -8.34 -1.14
CA ARG A 37 -8.12 -8.97 0.16
C ARG A 37 -7.56 -10.38 0.01
N MET A 38 -6.73 -10.76 0.98
CA MET A 38 -6.06 -12.06 1.04
C MET A 38 -6.16 -12.64 2.46
N PRO A 39 -6.50 -13.94 2.59
CA PRO A 39 -6.90 -14.86 1.53
C PRO A 39 -8.28 -14.50 0.92
N ILE A 40 -8.58 -15.04 -0.27
CA ILE A 40 -9.88 -14.82 -0.93
C ILE A 40 -11.04 -15.19 0.01
N GLY A 41 -12.00 -14.29 0.18
CA GLY A 41 -13.19 -14.48 1.00
C GLY A 41 -13.06 -14.00 2.46
N CYS A 42 -11.91 -13.45 2.86
CA CYS A 42 -11.82 -12.71 4.12
C CYS A 42 -12.53 -11.35 4.01
N ASN A 43 -12.95 -10.78 5.14
CA ASN A 43 -13.86 -9.63 5.16
C ASN A 43 -13.20 -8.38 5.74
N ASP A 44 -12.39 -8.53 6.79
CA ASP A 44 -11.86 -7.41 7.55
C ASP A 44 -10.48 -7.69 8.18
N ALA A 45 -9.99 -6.72 8.94
CA ALA A 45 -8.69 -6.75 9.59
C ALA A 45 -8.49 -7.90 10.60
N SER A 46 -9.56 -8.57 11.03
CA SER A 46 -9.53 -9.71 11.95
C SER A 46 -9.19 -11.01 11.22
N ASP A 47 -9.75 -11.26 10.04
CA ASP A 47 -9.61 -12.51 9.28
C ASP A 47 -8.71 -12.41 8.04
N CYS A 48 -8.52 -11.21 7.48
CA CYS A 48 -7.57 -11.00 6.39
C CYS A 48 -6.12 -10.99 6.88
N GLU A 49 -5.24 -11.63 6.11
CA GLU A 49 -3.79 -11.54 6.26
C GLU A 49 -3.23 -10.28 5.62
N THR A 50 -3.80 -9.86 4.49
CA THR A 50 -3.40 -8.64 3.78
C THR A 50 -4.60 -8.03 3.08
N MET A 51 -4.69 -6.71 3.13
CA MET A 51 -5.72 -5.93 2.47
C MET A 51 -5.05 -4.78 1.73
N ILE A 52 -5.35 -4.64 0.45
CA ILE A 52 -4.89 -3.54 -0.40
C ILE A 52 -6.13 -2.78 -0.83
N THR A 53 -6.18 -1.48 -0.57
CA THR A 53 -7.27 -0.60 -1.01
C THR A 53 -6.72 0.52 -1.87
N TRP A 54 -7.51 0.96 -2.84
CA TRP A 54 -7.18 2.13 -3.62
C TRP A 54 -8.38 3.02 -3.91
N LYS A 55 -8.10 4.31 -4.05
CA LYS A 55 -9.06 5.32 -4.50
C LYS A 55 -8.37 6.22 -5.53
N HIS A 56 -8.96 6.32 -6.70
CA HIS A 56 -8.49 7.28 -7.70
C HIS A 56 -9.12 8.65 -7.44
N GLU A 57 -8.29 9.67 -7.20
CA GLU A 57 -8.72 11.03 -6.87
C GLU A 57 -7.95 12.05 -7.71
N HIS A 58 -8.64 12.65 -8.69
CA HIS A 58 -8.07 13.61 -9.63
C HIS A 58 -6.84 13.08 -10.39
N ARG A 59 -5.62 13.42 -9.95
CA ARG A 59 -4.35 13.01 -10.55
C ARG A 59 -3.57 12.02 -9.68
N HIS A 60 -4.20 11.55 -8.60
CA HIS A 60 -3.58 10.74 -7.56
C HIS A 60 -4.29 9.39 -7.47
N LEU A 61 -3.51 8.35 -7.19
CA LEU A 61 -4.00 7.09 -6.67
C LEU A 61 -3.63 7.03 -5.20
N ILE A 62 -4.64 7.09 -4.33
CA ILE A 62 -4.44 6.83 -2.91
C ILE A 62 -4.40 5.32 -2.76
N LEU A 63 -3.27 4.76 -2.35
CA LEU A 63 -3.07 3.33 -2.16
C LEU A 63 -2.74 3.06 -0.69
N GLU A 64 -3.38 2.07 -0.10
CA GLU A 64 -3.21 1.69 1.31
C GLU A 64 -3.13 0.18 1.43
N ILE A 65 -2.25 -0.30 2.29
CA ILE A 65 -1.93 -1.70 2.51
C ILE A 65 -1.87 -1.95 4.01
N GLU A 66 -2.65 -2.91 4.48
CA GLU A 66 -2.49 -3.51 5.82
C GLU A 66 -2.07 -4.95 5.66
N SER A 67 -1.06 -5.39 6.41
CA SER A 67 -0.63 -6.78 6.39
C SER A 67 -0.16 -7.29 7.75
N LYS A 68 -0.45 -8.57 8.03
CA LYS A 68 0.08 -9.33 9.17
C LYS A 68 1.35 -10.12 8.81
N ASN A 69 1.74 -10.13 7.53
CA ASN A 69 2.77 -11.01 6.99
C ASN A 69 4.19 -10.41 7.02
N VAL A 70 4.34 -9.22 7.60
CA VAL A 70 5.58 -8.42 7.51
C VAL A 70 6.01 -7.95 8.90
N ALA A 71 7.31 -7.98 9.14
CA ALA A 71 7.99 -7.63 10.38
C ALA A 71 9.07 -6.54 10.13
N PRO A 72 9.67 -5.95 11.18
CA PRO A 72 10.85 -5.11 11.01
C PRO A 72 11.96 -5.84 10.22
N GLY A 73 12.63 -5.12 9.33
CA GLY A 73 13.64 -5.67 8.41
C GLY A 73 13.08 -6.26 7.14
N GLN A 74 11.80 -6.04 6.81
CA GLN A 74 11.15 -6.60 5.64
C GLN A 74 10.54 -5.52 4.74
N TRP A 75 10.12 -5.94 3.55
CA TRP A 75 9.41 -5.12 2.58
C TRP A 75 8.12 -5.80 2.13
N LEU A 76 7.17 -5.02 1.64
CA LEU A 76 6.05 -5.51 0.84
C LEU A 76 5.85 -4.64 -0.39
N GLY A 77 5.21 -5.17 -1.43
CA GLY A 77 4.94 -4.41 -2.63
C GLY A 77 3.77 -4.94 -3.44
N VAL A 78 3.18 -4.03 -4.19
CA VAL A 78 2.11 -4.28 -5.17
C VAL A 78 2.65 -3.95 -6.56
N GLY A 79 2.83 -4.97 -7.39
CA GLY A 79 3.22 -4.85 -8.79
C GLY A 79 2.01 -4.67 -9.70
N PHE A 80 2.08 -3.69 -10.59
CA PHE A 80 1.07 -3.35 -11.59
C PHE A 80 1.54 -3.86 -12.96
N SER A 81 1.10 -5.06 -13.32
CA SER A 81 1.52 -5.74 -14.54
C SER A 81 0.50 -5.64 -15.66
N LYS A 82 0.97 -5.58 -16.91
CA LYS A 82 0.08 -5.64 -18.10
C LYS A 82 -0.27 -7.06 -18.52
N ASP A 83 0.36 -8.07 -17.90
CA ASP A 83 0.12 -9.47 -18.20
C ASP A 83 0.06 -10.30 -16.91
N THR A 84 -0.06 -11.62 -17.06
CA THR A 84 -0.25 -12.54 -15.93
C THR A 84 1.06 -13.07 -15.33
N MET A 85 2.21 -12.47 -15.67
CA MET A 85 3.54 -12.86 -15.23
C MET A 85 4.23 -11.72 -14.47
N MET A 86 4.92 -12.06 -13.38
CA MET A 86 5.81 -11.12 -12.71
C MET A 86 7.03 -10.86 -13.59
N GLY A 87 7.18 -9.63 -14.04
CA GLY A 87 8.00 -9.30 -15.18
C GLY A 87 8.25 -7.82 -15.25
N ASN A 88 7.76 -7.18 -16.32
CA ASN A 88 7.82 -5.76 -16.58
C ASN A 88 6.71 -5.04 -15.81
N ASP A 89 6.96 -4.74 -14.53
CA ASP A 89 5.94 -4.24 -13.61
C ASP A 89 6.39 -2.92 -12.99
N THR A 90 5.48 -1.95 -12.90
CA THR A 90 5.67 -0.82 -11.97
C THR A 90 5.21 -1.26 -10.61
N VAL A 91 6.01 -1.01 -9.57
CA VAL A 91 5.76 -1.51 -8.23
C VAL A 91 5.64 -0.34 -7.27
N PHE A 92 4.59 -0.35 -6.47
CA PHE A 92 4.49 0.46 -5.26
C PHE A 92 4.93 -0.41 -4.09
N GLU A 93 5.91 0.02 -3.32
CA GLU A 93 6.47 -0.78 -2.23
C GLU A 93 6.80 -0.01 -0.98
N CYS A 94 6.88 -0.76 0.12
CA CYS A 94 7.07 -0.23 1.46
C CYS A 94 8.21 -0.98 2.13
N HIS A 95 9.15 -0.25 2.70
CA HIS A 95 10.26 -0.81 3.44
C HIS A 95 10.09 -0.51 4.92
N PHE A 96 10.28 -1.53 5.76
CA PHE A 96 10.21 -1.43 7.22
C PHE A 96 11.61 -1.73 7.77
N PRO A 97 12.43 -0.71 8.08
CA PRO A 97 13.76 -0.93 8.60
C PRO A 97 13.75 -1.73 9.91
N ASN A 98 14.75 -2.61 10.09
CA ASN A 98 14.99 -3.25 11.40
C ASN A 98 15.72 -2.31 12.38
N ASP A 99 16.34 -1.26 11.85
CA ASP A 99 17.05 -0.26 12.63
C ASP A 99 16.04 0.70 13.28
N PRO A 100 15.95 0.75 14.62
CA PRO A 100 14.96 1.58 15.32
C PRO A 100 15.21 3.09 15.15
N THR A 101 16.36 3.48 14.58
CA THR A 101 16.66 4.89 14.26
C THR A 101 16.16 5.31 12.89
N LYS A 102 15.66 4.37 12.07
CA LYS A 102 15.15 4.62 10.72
C LYS A 102 13.64 4.44 10.68
N TYR A 103 12.98 5.31 9.92
CA TYR A 103 11.54 5.23 9.67
C TYR A 103 11.25 4.41 8.43
N GLY A 104 10.08 3.75 8.41
CA GLY A 104 9.59 3.10 7.22
C GLY A 104 9.33 4.10 6.10
N GLN A 105 9.47 3.64 4.86
CA GLN A 105 9.37 4.48 3.68
C GLN A 105 8.62 3.78 2.55
N VAL A 106 8.02 4.60 1.70
CA VAL A 106 7.28 4.19 0.51
C VAL A 106 8.08 4.56 -0.72
N PHE A 107 8.11 3.65 -1.69
CA PHE A 107 8.88 3.80 -2.91
C PHE A 107 8.10 3.34 -4.14
N LEU A 108 8.56 3.85 -5.27
CA LEU A 108 8.24 3.32 -6.59
C LEU A 108 9.46 2.59 -7.13
N SER A 109 9.22 1.43 -7.72
CA SER A 109 10.27 0.65 -8.37
C SER A 109 9.79 0.01 -9.66
N HIS A 110 10.75 -0.51 -10.42
CA HIS A 110 10.50 -1.29 -11.61
C HIS A 110 10.99 -2.72 -11.39
N ASN A 111 10.10 -3.67 -11.57
CA ASN A 111 10.48 -5.08 -11.64
C ASN A 111 10.79 -5.45 -13.09
N SER A 112 11.79 -6.33 -13.25
CA SER A 112 12.17 -6.99 -14.50
C SER A 112 12.31 -8.50 -14.26
N ALA A 113 11.22 -9.10 -13.78
CA ALA A 113 11.11 -10.48 -13.29
C ALA A 113 11.90 -10.78 -12.00
N LYS A 114 13.23 -10.96 -12.10
CA LYS A 114 14.08 -11.38 -10.98
C LYS A 114 14.87 -10.25 -10.35
N ASN A 115 14.85 -9.07 -10.98
CA ASN A 115 15.54 -7.89 -10.51
C ASN A 115 14.52 -6.78 -10.34
N ASN A 116 14.65 -6.04 -9.25
CA ASN A 116 13.86 -4.85 -9.02
C ASN A 116 14.80 -3.67 -8.78
N VAL A 117 14.52 -2.57 -9.48
CA VAL A 117 15.30 -1.34 -9.44
C VAL A 117 14.44 -0.25 -8.81
N LEU A 118 14.93 0.33 -7.72
CA LEU A 118 14.33 1.50 -7.09
C LEU A 118 14.36 2.67 -8.07
N LEU A 119 13.23 3.38 -8.21
CA LEU A 119 13.12 4.60 -9.00
C LEU A 119 13.21 5.77 -8.03
N GLU A 120 14.42 6.26 -7.76
CA GLU A 120 14.68 7.27 -6.73
C GLU A 120 13.97 8.59 -7.04
N THR A 121 14.02 9.05 -8.29
CA THR A 121 13.43 10.33 -8.67
C THR A 121 11.90 10.25 -8.66
N ALA A 122 11.34 9.14 -9.16
CA ALA A 122 9.92 8.86 -9.11
C ALA A 122 9.40 8.76 -7.68
N SER A 123 10.12 8.07 -6.79
CA SER A 123 9.76 7.96 -5.38
C SER A 123 9.71 9.33 -4.71
N GLN A 124 10.68 10.21 -5.00
CA GLN A 124 10.72 11.56 -4.43
C GLN A 124 9.65 12.50 -4.98
N LEU A 125 9.35 12.42 -6.28
CA LEU A 125 8.46 13.38 -6.94
C LEU A 125 6.99 12.94 -6.98
N LEU A 126 6.73 11.63 -7.00
CA LEU A 126 5.40 11.09 -7.25
C LEU A 126 4.72 10.48 -6.03
N ILE A 127 5.42 10.30 -4.91
CA ILE A 127 4.80 9.90 -3.65
C ILE A 127 4.61 11.12 -2.75
N ARG A 128 3.38 11.33 -2.29
CA ARG A 128 3.03 12.31 -1.26
C ARG A 128 2.42 11.60 -0.06
N ASP A 129 2.68 12.15 1.12
CA ASP A 129 2.14 11.66 2.39
C ASP A 129 2.33 10.14 2.55
N GLY A 130 3.50 9.66 2.09
CA GLY A 130 3.87 8.26 2.17
C GLY A 130 4.16 7.87 3.61
N TYR A 131 3.55 6.78 4.07
CA TYR A 131 3.74 6.23 5.40
C TYR A 131 3.99 4.73 5.32
N ALA A 132 4.84 4.22 6.21
CA ALA A 132 5.07 2.79 6.40
C ALA A 132 5.43 2.57 7.88
N GLU A 133 4.48 2.02 8.63
CA GLU A 133 4.52 1.93 10.07
C GLU A 133 4.14 0.53 10.53
N ILE A 134 4.59 0.15 11.73
CA ILE A 134 4.18 -1.10 12.38
C ILE A 134 3.37 -0.73 13.61
N VAL A 135 2.10 -1.11 13.62
CA VAL A 135 1.14 -0.80 14.68
C VAL A 135 0.47 -2.10 15.12
N ASP A 136 0.53 -2.41 16.42
CA ASP A 136 -0.10 -3.59 17.02
C ASP A 136 0.24 -4.92 16.30
N GLY A 137 1.49 -5.06 15.87
CA GLY A 137 1.98 -6.26 15.18
C GLY A 137 1.51 -6.41 13.73
N LYS A 138 0.90 -5.37 13.17
CA LYS A 138 0.55 -5.27 11.75
C LYS A 138 1.34 -4.15 11.10
N VAL A 139 1.61 -4.28 9.81
CA VAL A 139 2.15 -3.17 9.04
C VAL A 139 1.02 -2.39 8.38
N MET A 140 1.15 -1.06 8.43
CA MET A 140 0.31 -0.11 7.72
C MET A 140 1.20 0.65 6.77
N CYS A 141 0.88 0.61 5.47
CA CYS A 141 1.62 1.35 4.47
C CYS A 141 0.68 2.01 3.45
N GLY A 142 0.99 3.21 3.02
CA GLY A 142 0.23 3.85 1.96
C GLY A 142 0.76 5.22 1.61
N GLY A 143 0.02 5.89 0.74
CA GLY A 143 0.30 7.26 0.34
C GLY A 143 -0.46 7.65 -0.91
N GLU A 144 -0.29 8.90 -1.32
CA GLU A 144 -0.82 9.41 -2.58
C GLU A 144 0.23 9.27 -3.68
N TRP A 145 -0.06 8.43 -4.66
CA TRP A 145 0.77 8.30 -5.86
C TRP A 145 0.25 9.22 -6.97
N ILE A 146 1.01 10.26 -7.28
CA ILE A 146 0.81 11.13 -8.44
C ILE A 146 1.01 10.32 -9.73
N LEU A 147 -0.05 10.21 -10.53
CA LEU A 147 -0.05 9.37 -11.75
C LEU A 147 0.54 10.08 -12.98
N ASP A 148 0.83 11.37 -12.86
CA ASP A 148 1.42 12.19 -13.91
C ASP A 148 2.95 12.17 -13.83
N ASN A 149 3.58 11.41 -14.73
CA ASN A 149 5.02 11.20 -14.75
C ASN A 149 5.77 12.12 -15.73
N ILE A 150 5.14 13.19 -16.22
CA ILE A 150 5.75 14.13 -17.20
C ILE A 150 7.02 14.82 -16.65
N HIS A 151 7.15 14.91 -15.33
CA HIS A 151 8.27 15.55 -14.66
C HIS A 151 9.48 14.63 -14.47
N LEU A 152 9.33 13.33 -14.75
CA LEU A 152 10.45 12.39 -14.70
C LEU A 152 11.33 12.51 -15.94
N ASP A 153 12.62 12.26 -15.76
CA ASP A 153 13.52 12.06 -16.89
C ASP A 153 13.14 10.82 -17.69
N THR A 154 13.68 10.72 -18.90
CA THR A 154 13.35 9.65 -19.84
C THR A 154 13.69 8.25 -19.35
N THR A 155 14.69 8.11 -18.46
CA THR A 155 15.15 6.83 -17.95
C THR A 155 14.09 6.22 -17.05
N GLU A 156 13.77 6.86 -15.92
CA GLU A 156 12.77 6.32 -14.98
C GLU A 156 11.36 6.34 -15.59
N ARG A 157 11.03 7.36 -16.39
CA ARG A 157 9.73 7.43 -17.08
C ARG A 157 9.49 6.22 -17.99
N SER A 158 10.54 5.71 -18.65
CA SER A 158 10.42 4.55 -19.55
C SER A 158 10.19 3.23 -18.81
N LEU A 159 10.54 3.17 -17.52
CA LEU A 159 10.36 2.00 -16.65
C LEU A 159 8.99 1.98 -15.97
N MET A 160 8.21 3.07 -16.09
CA MET A 160 6.91 3.20 -15.44
C MET A 160 5.75 3.03 -16.42
N HIS A 161 4.74 2.31 -15.95
CA HIS A 161 3.44 2.22 -16.58
C HIS A 161 2.62 3.49 -16.32
N VAL A 162 1.79 3.87 -17.31
CA VAL A 162 0.81 4.96 -17.17
C VAL A 162 -0.47 4.41 -16.53
N ILE A 163 -0.45 4.27 -15.20
CA ILE A 163 -1.47 3.58 -14.40
C ILE A 163 -2.91 4.07 -14.67
N SER A 164 -3.11 5.35 -14.94
CA SER A 164 -4.43 5.96 -15.20
C SER A 164 -5.10 5.50 -16.50
N SER A 165 -4.35 4.91 -17.44
CA SER A 165 -4.83 4.58 -18.79
C SER A 165 -4.91 3.07 -19.08
N GLY A 166 -4.35 2.24 -18.22
CA GLY A 166 -4.23 0.80 -18.43
C GLY A 166 -5.23 -0.04 -17.63
N ARG A 167 -5.17 -1.36 -17.89
CA ARG A 167 -5.69 -2.41 -17.02
C ARG A 167 -4.49 -3.22 -16.54
N TYR A 168 -4.52 -3.66 -15.29
CA TYR A 168 -3.37 -4.31 -14.67
C TYR A 168 -3.75 -5.53 -13.85
N HIS A 169 -3.02 -6.62 -14.01
CA HIS A 169 -2.97 -7.66 -12.99
C HIS A 169 -2.13 -7.14 -11.82
N LEU A 170 -2.65 -7.28 -10.61
CA LEU A 170 -1.92 -6.89 -9.42
C LEU A 170 -1.17 -8.10 -8.88
N PHE A 171 0.06 -7.89 -8.47
CA PHE A 171 0.92 -8.87 -7.81
C PHE A 171 1.25 -8.39 -6.42
N PHE A 172 1.03 -9.21 -5.40
CA PHE A 172 1.45 -8.92 -4.04
C PHE A 172 2.60 -9.83 -3.63
N ALA A 173 3.66 -9.21 -3.10
CA ALA A 173 4.83 -9.91 -2.60
C ALA A 173 5.39 -9.18 -1.37
N PHE A 174 6.09 -9.94 -0.53
CA PHE A 174 6.85 -9.41 0.60
C PHE A 174 8.11 -10.25 0.81
N GLY A 175 9.12 -9.69 1.47
CA GLY A 175 10.37 -10.40 1.70
C GLY A 175 11.33 -9.62 2.59
N ASP A 176 12.54 -10.15 2.72
CA ASP A 176 13.53 -9.58 3.63
C ASP A 176 14.31 -8.41 3.00
N ILE A 177 14.73 -7.48 3.85
CA ILE A 177 15.73 -6.46 3.56
C ILE A 177 16.98 -6.85 4.35
N ASP A 178 18.10 -7.01 3.65
CA ASP A 178 19.39 -7.33 4.27
C ASP A 178 20.42 -6.28 3.85
N ASN A 179 21.03 -5.65 4.85
CA ASN A 179 21.93 -4.50 4.70
C ASN A 179 21.35 -3.36 3.85
N GLY A 180 20.04 -3.09 4.00
CA GLY A 180 19.33 -2.06 3.23
C GLY A 180 19.01 -2.46 1.79
N VAL A 181 19.37 -3.68 1.37
CA VAL A 181 19.10 -4.20 0.03
C VAL A 181 17.92 -5.15 0.09
N LYS A 182 16.93 -4.90 -0.77
CA LYS A 182 15.77 -5.75 -0.96
C LYS A 182 16.19 -7.13 -1.48
N LYS A 183 15.84 -8.19 -0.77
CA LYS A 183 15.98 -9.56 -1.28
C LYS A 183 14.76 -9.95 -2.09
N MET A 184 14.97 -10.80 -3.08
CA MET A 184 13.88 -11.43 -3.82
C MET A 184 12.94 -12.12 -2.82
N HIS A 185 11.63 -11.91 -2.96
CA HIS A 185 10.67 -12.58 -2.11
C HIS A 185 10.85 -14.09 -2.27
N SER A 186 10.70 -14.83 -1.16
CA SER A 186 10.58 -16.28 -1.26
C SER A 186 9.17 -16.63 -1.73
N MET A 187 8.97 -17.86 -2.19
CA MET A 187 7.62 -18.40 -2.45
C MET A 187 6.94 -18.84 -1.14
N ALA A 188 7.23 -18.16 -0.01
CA ALA A 188 6.74 -18.54 1.32
C ALA A 188 5.23 -18.27 1.41
N GLY A 189 4.46 -19.30 1.09
CA GLY A 189 3.00 -19.28 1.03
C GLY A 189 2.53 -20.12 -0.14
N LYS A 190 1.52 -20.97 0.07
CA LYS A 190 0.88 -21.70 -1.02
C LYS A 190 0.29 -20.64 -1.96
N ASN A 191 0.92 -20.40 -3.11
CA ASN A 191 0.57 -19.43 -4.16
C ASN A 191 1.18 -18.01 -4.07
N ALA A 192 2.25 -17.76 -3.30
CA ALA A 192 3.03 -16.52 -3.43
C ALA A 192 3.85 -16.53 -4.75
N PRO A 193 4.10 -15.38 -5.42
CA PRO A 193 3.45 -14.11 -5.19
C PRO A 193 1.98 -14.19 -5.61
N TRP A 194 1.09 -13.64 -4.79
CA TRP A 194 -0.33 -13.66 -5.07
C TRP A 194 -0.61 -12.74 -6.24
N LYS A 195 -1.61 -13.09 -7.05
CA LYS A 195 -2.07 -12.24 -8.15
C LYS A 195 -3.58 -12.15 -8.23
N THR A 196 -4.09 -11.05 -8.78
CA THR A 196 -5.51 -10.95 -9.12
C THR A 196 -5.86 -11.92 -10.24
N THR A 197 -7.07 -12.47 -10.19
CA THR A 197 -7.61 -13.33 -11.26
C THR A 197 -7.87 -12.51 -12.52
N ASP A 198 -8.53 -11.37 -12.34
CA ASP A 198 -8.86 -10.42 -13.40
C ASP A 198 -7.97 -9.18 -13.31
N ASP A 199 -7.89 -8.44 -14.41
CA ASP A 199 -7.20 -7.16 -14.45
C ASP A 199 -8.07 -6.02 -13.88
N VAL A 200 -7.40 -5.05 -13.27
CA VAL A 200 -8.03 -3.90 -12.60
C VAL A 200 -7.72 -2.64 -13.39
N ARG A 201 -8.73 -1.79 -13.55
CA ARG A 201 -8.54 -0.44 -14.11
C ARG A 201 -8.64 0.60 -12.99
N PHE A 202 -7.61 1.43 -12.90
CA PHE A 202 -7.52 2.55 -11.96
C PHE A 202 -8.06 3.82 -12.61
N CYS A 203 -9.35 4.07 -12.42
CA CYS A 203 -10.07 5.17 -13.07
C CYS A 203 -10.93 5.91 -12.02
N GLN A 204 -11.12 7.22 -12.20
CA GLN A 204 -12.01 7.99 -11.32
C GLN A 204 -13.50 7.74 -11.61
N ARG A 205 -13.87 7.51 -12.86
CA ARG A 205 -15.26 7.38 -13.32
C ARG A 205 -15.42 6.22 -14.27
N CYS A 206 -15.26 5.00 -13.79
CA CYS A 206 -15.66 3.83 -14.55
C CYS A 206 -16.24 2.74 -13.64
N SER A 207 -16.84 1.71 -14.24
CA SER A 207 -17.53 0.65 -13.48
C SER A 207 -16.61 -0.11 -12.52
N SER A 208 -15.30 -0.10 -12.75
CA SER A 208 -14.29 -0.73 -11.89
C SER A 208 -13.65 0.23 -10.88
N SER A 209 -14.10 1.49 -10.77
CA SER A 209 -13.54 2.47 -9.82
C SER A 209 -13.54 1.95 -8.37
N PHE A 210 -14.48 1.05 -8.04
CA PHE A 210 -14.63 0.42 -6.73
C PHE A 210 -14.59 -1.11 -6.84
N ALA A 211 -13.78 -1.66 -7.74
CA ALA A 211 -13.70 -3.10 -7.94
C ALA A 211 -13.24 -3.83 -6.66
N ASN A 212 -13.96 -4.88 -6.27
CA ASN A 212 -13.49 -5.87 -5.30
C ASN A 212 -12.96 -7.07 -6.09
N VAL A 213 -11.64 -7.18 -6.22
CA VAL A 213 -11.00 -8.18 -7.12
C VAL A 213 -10.91 -9.58 -6.54
N ASP A 214 -11.30 -9.74 -5.28
CA ASP A 214 -11.36 -10.98 -4.51
C ASP A 214 -12.76 -11.60 -4.45
N LEU A 215 -13.81 -10.89 -4.90
CA LEU A 215 -15.14 -11.48 -4.97
C LEU A 215 -15.19 -12.45 -6.14
N LYS A 216 -15.44 -13.75 -5.85
CA LYS A 216 -15.91 -14.68 -6.89
C LYS A 216 -17.12 -14.03 -7.58
N PRO A 217 -17.26 -14.13 -8.91
CA PRO A 217 -18.54 -13.81 -9.52
C PRO A 217 -19.61 -14.65 -8.82
N ASP A 218 -20.65 -13.98 -8.33
CA ASP A 218 -21.87 -14.67 -7.92
C ASP A 218 -22.27 -15.57 -9.09
N PHE A 219 -22.08 -16.88 -8.95
CA PHE A 219 -22.78 -17.84 -9.76
C PHE A 219 -24.25 -17.66 -9.39
N LYS A 220 -24.93 -16.75 -10.09
CA LYS A 220 -26.39 -16.82 -10.20
C LYS A 220 -26.69 -18.16 -10.85
N SER A 221 -27.16 -19.09 -10.01
CA SER A 221 -27.85 -20.30 -10.45
C SER A 221 -29.19 -19.93 -11.07
#